data_AF-A0A537RDT8-F1
#
_entry.id   AF-A0A537RDT8-F1
#
_cell.length_a   1.000
_cell.length_b   1.000
_cell.length_c   1.000
_cell.angle_alpha   90.00
_cell.angle_beta   90.00
_cell.angle_gamma   90.00
#
_symmetry.space_group_name_H-M   'P 1'
#
loop_
_entity.id
_entity.type
_entity.pdbx_description
1 polymer ?
#
loop_
_entity_poly.entity_id
_entity_poly.type
_entity_poly.pdbx_seq_one_letter_code
_entity_poly.pdbx_strand_id
1 'polypeptide(L)'
;MAADDLPGTDEERAEAALIAAAANILGSGNRDVPEDFVVALFAHAVPEDLMRYDPRQLAELAADAWALLAVRKPGVPNIRFDAPALAGHDRLRVDSVLEIVNDDMPFLVDSVLAELTERGIDIHLVVHPVLSVLRDGAGRLTAFKGTKSVPGALRESIIYVHVERIDEQARRAAIVEAIERVLADVRVCVADWRAMVARVADVVAELKANPPPLPPGEIAEAIAFLEWLLDNNFTFLGIRDYGFTASQAALEPIFESGLGILRSRDMAVLRRWNEPLVITAQMRALLEQPTLLIVTKATVRSRVHRRVYMD
;
A
#
# COMPACT_ATOMS: atom_id res chain seq x y z
N MET A 1 -30.59 -38.35 -3.33
CA MET A 1 -30.17 -37.18 -2.54
C MET A 1 -28.78 -36.84 -3.06
N ALA A 2 -28.75 -36.20 -4.22
CA ALA A 2 -27.51 -35.81 -4.89
C ALA A 2 -27.01 -34.56 -4.16
N ALA A 3 -25.77 -34.62 -3.68
CA ALA A 3 -25.07 -33.43 -3.27
C ALA A 3 -24.92 -32.55 -4.51
N ASP A 4 -25.38 -31.30 -4.42
CA ASP A 4 -25.07 -30.26 -5.39
C ASP A 4 -23.55 -30.23 -5.62
N ASP A 5 -23.11 -30.54 -6.84
CA ASP A 5 -21.81 -30.10 -7.34
C ASP A 5 -21.88 -28.57 -7.45
N LEU A 6 -21.50 -27.90 -6.36
CA LEU A 6 -21.30 -26.45 -6.37
C LEU A 6 -20.03 -26.20 -7.19
N PRO A 7 -20.09 -25.41 -8.28
CA PRO A 7 -18.98 -25.23 -9.23
C PRO A 7 -17.66 -24.77 -8.56
N GLY A 8 -17.73 -24.04 -7.45
CA GLY A 8 -16.55 -23.64 -6.68
C GLY A 8 -15.76 -24.81 -6.08
N THR A 9 -16.39 -25.94 -5.74
CA THR A 9 -15.69 -27.07 -5.09
C THR A 9 -14.84 -27.89 -6.05
N ASP A 10 -15.15 -27.88 -7.35
CA ASP A 10 -14.34 -28.52 -8.39
C ASP A 10 -13.16 -27.66 -8.79
N GLU A 11 -13.38 -26.35 -8.93
CA GLU A 11 -12.33 -25.38 -9.24
C GLU A 11 -11.31 -25.28 -8.10
N GLU A 12 -11.75 -25.22 -6.84
CA GLU A 12 -10.88 -25.26 -5.66
C GLU A 12 -10.04 -26.55 -5.58
N ARG A 13 -10.64 -27.70 -5.95
CA ARG A 13 -9.91 -28.98 -6.01
C ARG A 13 -8.87 -29.00 -7.14
N ALA A 14 -9.21 -28.46 -8.30
CA ALA A 14 -8.30 -28.35 -9.43
C ALA A 14 -7.13 -27.40 -9.13
N GLU A 15 -7.42 -26.27 -8.49
CA GLU A 15 -6.42 -25.30 -8.01
C GLU A 15 -5.45 -25.95 -7.02
N ALA A 16 -5.97 -26.62 -5.99
CA ALA A 16 -5.14 -27.31 -5.01
C ALA A 16 -4.25 -28.39 -5.66
N ALA A 17 -4.78 -29.13 -6.63
CA ALA A 17 -4.02 -30.13 -7.39
C ALA A 17 -2.92 -29.49 -8.25
N LEU A 18 -3.20 -28.36 -8.88
CA LEU A 18 -2.26 -27.57 -9.67
C LEU A 18 -1.10 -27.06 -8.80
N ILE A 19 -1.40 -26.48 -7.64
CA ILE A 19 -0.40 -26.01 -6.66
C ILE A 19 0.44 -27.18 -6.13
N ALA A 20 -0.18 -28.30 -5.78
CA ALA A 20 0.52 -29.49 -5.31
C ALA A 20 1.46 -30.06 -6.37
N ALA A 21 1.04 -30.08 -7.64
CA ALA A 21 1.88 -30.51 -8.75
C ALA A 21 3.10 -29.59 -8.93
N ALA A 22 2.93 -28.27 -8.79
CA ALA A 22 4.03 -27.31 -8.83
C ALA A 22 5.04 -27.52 -7.69
N ALA A 23 4.55 -27.74 -6.46
CA ALA A 23 5.38 -28.04 -5.30
C ALA A 23 6.22 -29.32 -5.50
N ASN A 24 5.59 -30.39 -6.00
CA ASN A 24 6.28 -31.65 -6.32
C ASN A 24 7.40 -31.48 -7.37
N ILE A 25 7.17 -30.65 -8.39
CA ILE A 25 8.19 -30.35 -9.41
C ILE A 25 9.43 -29.72 -8.77
N LEU A 26 9.25 -28.74 -7.87
CA LEU A 26 10.37 -28.10 -7.18
C LEU A 26 11.10 -29.03 -6.22
N GLY A 27 10.37 -29.83 -5.44
CA GLY A 27 10.94 -30.83 -4.55
C GLY A 27 11.80 -31.87 -5.28
N SER A 28 11.39 -32.28 -6.48
CA SER A 28 12.15 -33.24 -7.32
C SER A 28 13.38 -32.62 -8.01
N GLY A 29 13.40 -31.31 -8.20
CA GLY A 29 14.42 -30.59 -8.97
C GLY A 29 15.62 -30.10 -8.17
N ASN A 30 15.68 -30.37 -6.86
CA ASN A 30 16.74 -29.91 -5.94
C ASN A 30 16.95 -28.38 -5.97
N ARG A 31 15.88 -27.61 -6.19
CA ARG A 31 15.87 -26.17 -5.88
C ARG A 31 15.52 -26.07 -4.40
N ASP A 32 16.30 -25.37 -3.58
CA ASP A 32 16.10 -25.19 -2.12
C ASP A 32 14.84 -24.35 -1.77
N VAL A 33 13.70 -24.62 -2.42
CA VAL A 33 12.41 -23.96 -2.24
C VAL A 33 11.51 -24.86 -1.39
N PRO A 34 11.05 -24.41 -0.22
CA PRO A 34 10.13 -25.19 0.61
C PRO A 34 8.79 -25.42 -0.09
N GLU A 35 8.23 -26.65 -0.01
CA GLU A 35 6.92 -26.97 -0.60
C GLU A 35 5.79 -26.11 0.00
N ASP A 36 5.86 -25.86 1.31
CA ASP A 36 4.91 -25.02 2.03
C ASP A 36 4.98 -23.55 1.60
N PHE A 37 6.10 -23.10 1.03
CA PHE A 37 6.20 -21.78 0.42
C PHE A 37 5.40 -21.71 -0.89
N VAL A 38 5.45 -22.75 -1.74
CA VAL A 38 4.69 -22.79 -3.00
C VAL A 38 3.19 -22.75 -2.72
N VAL A 39 2.75 -23.53 -1.72
CA VAL A 39 1.37 -23.50 -1.24
C VAL A 39 1.02 -22.12 -0.68
N ALA A 40 1.86 -21.57 0.20
CA ALA A 40 1.64 -20.25 0.77
C ALA A 40 1.54 -19.16 -0.29
N LEU A 41 2.33 -19.25 -1.36
CA LEU A 41 2.31 -18.30 -2.46
C LEU A 41 0.93 -18.27 -3.09
N PHE A 42 0.45 -19.39 -3.62
CA PHE A 42 -0.74 -19.41 -4.46
C PHE A 42 -2.08 -19.64 -3.73
N ALA A 43 -2.09 -19.95 -2.42
CA ALA A 43 -3.29 -20.36 -1.68
C ALA A 43 -4.50 -19.39 -1.68
N HIS A 44 -4.30 -18.13 -2.08
CA HIS A 44 -5.34 -17.11 -2.14
C HIS A 44 -5.42 -16.46 -3.52
N ALA A 45 -4.86 -17.11 -4.55
CA ALA A 45 -5.04 -16.69 -5.92
C ALA A 45 -6.51 -16.85 -6.33
N VAL A 46 -6.95 -16.05 -7.29
CA VAL A 46 -8.25 -16.26 -7.93
C VAL A 46 -8.13 -17.53 -8.78
N PRO A 47 -8.98 -18.56 -8.57
CA PRO A 47 -8.86 -19.84 -9.26
C PRO A 47 -8.84 -19.68 -10.79
N GLU A 48 -9.71 -18.83 -11.34
CA GLU A 48 -9.83 -18.61 -12.79
C GLU A 48 -8.59 -17.96 -13.43
N ASP A 49 -7.82 -17.22 -12.64
CA ASP A 49 -6.55 -16.65 -13.08
C ASP A 49 -5.41 -17.67 -12.96
N LEU A 50 -5.39 -18.45 -11.87
CA LEU A 50 -4.36 -19.46 -11.62
C LEU A 50 -4.47 -20.64 -12.61
N MET A 51 -5.69 -21.06 -12.95
CA MET A 51 -5.95 -22.15 -13.90
C MET A 51 -5.47 -21.87 -15.33
N ARG A 52 -4.99 -20.65 -15.60
CA ARG A 52 -4.37 -20.27 -16.88
C ARG A 52 -2.88 -20.63 -16.96
N TYR A 53 -2.32 -21.18 -15.89
CA TYR A 53 -0.93 -21.63 -15.79
C TYR A 53 -0.87 -23.15 -15.64
N ASP A 54 0.21 -23.74 -16.13
CA ASP A 54 0.51 -25.14 -15.88
C ASP A 54 1.42 -25.34 -14.64
N PRO A 55 1.54 -26.57 -14.10
CA PRO A 55 2.34 -26.81 -12.90
C PRO A 55 3.83 -26.43 -13.02
N ARG A 56 4.44 -26.54 -14.21
CA ARG A 56 5.86 -26.20 -14.41
C ARG A 56 6.04 -24.69 -14.38
N GLN A 57 5.11 -23.97 -14.98
CA GLN A 57 5.08 -22.51 -14.95
C GLN A 57 4.97 -22.00 -13.51
N LEU A 58 4.03 -22.51 -12.72
CA LEU A 58 3.88 -22.12 -11.31
C LEU A 58 5.12 -22.47 -10.49
N ALA A 59 5.77 -23.60 -10.76
CA ALA A 59 7.03 -23.98 -10.13
C ALA A 59 8.16 -22.99 -10.44
N GLU A 60 8.28 -22.53 -11.68
CA GLU A 60 9.28 -21.52 -12.06
C GLU A 60 9.01 -20.17 -11.41
N LEU A 61 7.75 -19.71 -11.43
CA LEU A 61 7.34 -18.46 -10.77
C LEU A 61 7.60 -18.51 -9.25
N ALA A 62 7.31 -19.64 -8.59
CA ALA A 62 7.62 -19.82 -7.18
C ALA A 62 9.13 -19.82 -6.90
N ALA A 63 9.94 -20.46 -7.75
CA ALA A 63 11.39 -20.42 -7.59
C ALA A 63 11.95 -18.99 -7.74
N ASP A 64 11.42 -18.22 -8.68
CA ASP A 64 11.82 -16.83 -8.90
C ASP A 64 11.41 -15.95 -7.72
N ALA A 65 10.18 -16.10 -7.21
CA ALA A 65 9.71 -15.39 -6.02
C ALA A 65 10.54 -15.76 -4.77
N TRP A 66 10.92 -17.03 -4.62
CA TRP A 66 11.79 -17.48 -3.54
C TRP A 66 13.20 -16.87 -3.63
N ALA A 67 13.75 -16.75 -4.84
CA ALA A 67 15.04 -16.09 -5.04
C ALA A 67 14.98 -14.60 -4.65
N LEU A 68 13.85 -13.92 -4.91
CA LEU A 68 13.66 -12.52 -4.50
C LEU A 68 13.62 -12.35 -2.96
N LEU A 69 13.10 -13.34 -2.24
CA LEU A 69 13.07 -13.35 -0.77
C LEU A 69 14.46 -13.49 -0.13
N ALA A 70 15.46 -13.99 -0.86
CA ALA A 70 16.74 -14.42 -0.31
C ALA A 70 17.46 -13.33 0.49
N VAL A 71 17.43 -12.08 0.02
CA VAL A 71 18.10 -10.94 0.69
C VAL A 71 17.23 -9.70 0.64
N ARG A 72 16.88 -9.16 1.81
CA ARG A 72 16.18 -7.88 1.95
C ARG A 72 16.52 -7.23 3.29
N LYS A 73 16.79 -5.93 3.28
CA LYS A 73 16.93 -5.15 4.52
C LYS A 73 15.54 -4.75 5.04
N PRO A 74 15.26 -4.88 6.35
CA PRO A 74 14.03 -4.36 6.96
C PRO A 74 13.82 -2.88 6.62
N GLY A 75 12.57 -2.45 6.44
CA GLY A 75 12.24 -1.07 6.09
C GLY A 75 12.41 -0.69 4.61
N VAL A 76 13.12 -1.51 3.82
CA VAL A 76 13.34 -1.28 2.38
C VAL A 76 12.58 -2.34 1.58
N PRO A 77 11.69 -1.96 0.65
CA PRO A 77 11.05 -2.93 -0.23
C PRO A 77 12.08 -3.51 -1.21
N ASN A 78 11.94 -4.80 -1.54
CA ASN A 78 12.65 -5.40 -2.67
C ASN A 78 11.66 -5.54 -3.82
N ILE A 79 11.91 -4.86 -4.94
CA ILE A 79 11.01 -4.81 -6.08
C ILE A 79 11.75 -5.29 -7.33
N ARG A 80 11.15 -6.24 -8.03
CA ARG A 80 11.60 -6.70 -9.34
C ARG A 80 10.45 -6.54 -10.33
N PHE A 81 10.74 -6.00 -11.51
CA PHE A 81 9.75 -5.90 -12.58
C PHE A 81 10.35 -6.32 -13.92
N ASP A 82 10.07 -7.56 -14.30
CA ASP A 82 10.66 -8.19 -15.46
C ASP A 82 9.62 -8.69 -16.46
N ALA A 83 10.02 -8.83 -17.72
CA ALA A 83 9.24 -9.48 -18.76
C ALA A 83 9.89 -10.84 -19.06
N PRO A 84 9.64 -11.88 -18.25
CA PRO A 84 10.40 -13.11 -18.31
C PRO A 84 10.29 -13.75 -19.70
N ALA A 85 11.44 -14.14 -20.25
CA ALA A 85 11.53 -14.84 -21.53
C ALA A 85 11.47 -16.35 -21.29
N LEU A 86 10.39 -16.85 -20.70
CA LEU A 86 10.25 -18.29 -20.48
C LEU A 86 10.25 -19.03 -21.82
N ALA A 87 11.33 -19.77 -22.06
CA ALA A 87 11.56 -20.51 -23.30
C ALA A 87 10.69 -21.77 -23.29
N GLY A 88 9.64 -21.79 -24.13
CA GLY A 88 8.90 -23.01 -24.45
C GLY A 88 7.36 -22.93 -24.39
N HIS A 89 6.78 -21.87 -23.81
CA HIS A 89 5.34 -21.82 -23.55
C HIS A 89 4.70 -20.44 -23.85
N ASP A 90 3.52 -20.46 -24.47
CA ASP A 90 2.97 -19.34 -25.26
C ASP A 90 2.45 -18.13 -24.44
N ARG A 91 2.07 -18.31 -23.15
CA ARG A 91 1.44 -17.26 -22.33
C ARG A 91 2.38 -16.51 -21.39
N LEU A 92 3.42 -17.15 -20.85
CA LEU A 92 4.47 -16.42 -20.11
C LEU A 92 5.33 -15.53 -21.04
N ARG A 93 5.12 -15.64 -22.36
CA ARG A 93 5.65 -14.71 -23.36
C ARG A 93 4.86 -13.42 -23.49
N VAL A 94 3.68 -13.27 -22.87
CA VAL A 94 2.83 -12.09 -23.05
C VAL A 94 2.58 -11.26 -21.79
N ASP A 95 3.17 -11.63 -20.66
CA ASP A 95 3.02 -10.90 -19.41
C ASP A 95 4.37 -10.30 -18.94
N SER A 96 4.27 -9.22 -18.18
CA SER A 96 5.35 -8.76 -17.31
C SER A 96 4.98 -9.05 -15.86
N VAL A 97 5.97 -9.36 -15.03
CA VAL A 97 5.80 -9.83 -13.67
C VAL A 97 6.42 -8.81 -12.72
N LEU A 98 5.57 -8.17 -11.93
CA LEU A 98 5.95 -7.28 -10.83
C LEU A 98 5.94 -8.07 -9.52
N GLU A 99 7.07 -8.09 -8.84
CA GLU A 99 7.26 -8.80 -7.60
C GLU A 99 7.77 -7.84 -6.54
N ILE A 100 7.12 -7.84 -5.39
CA ILE A 100 7.41 -6.94 -4.28
C ILE A 100 7.51 -7.78 -3.02
N VAL A 101 8.60 -7.62 -2.27
CA VAL A 101 8.73 -8.09 -0.89
C VAL A 101 8.87 -6.88 0.01
N ASN A 102 7.99 -6.77 1.00
CA ASN A 102 7.95 -5.62 1.89
C ASN A 102 7.60 -6.03 3.32
N ASP A 103 7.87 -5.18 4.30
CA ASP A 103 7.33 -5.40 5.66
C ASP A 103 5.80 -5.38 5.60
N ASP A 104 5.14 -6.30 6.31
CA ASP A 104 3.69 -6.36 6.35
C ASP A 104 3.10 -5.10 7.01
N MET A 105 2.15 -4.46 6.34
CA MET A 105 1.40 -3.31 6.83
C MET A 105 0.07 -3.14 6.07
N PRO A 106 -0.92 -2.43 6.66
CA PRO A 106 -2.16 -2.11 5.97
C PRO A 106 -1.94 -1.32 4.67
N PHE A 107 -2.89 -1.43 3.75
CA PHE A 107 -2.99 -0.69 2.49
C PHE A 107 -1.98 -1.03 1.39
N LEU A 108 -1.14 -2.07 1.55
CA LEU A 108 -0.09 -2.35 0.56
C LEU A 108 -0.65 -2.77 -0.81
N VAL A 109 -1.47 -3.82 -0.84
CA VAL A 109 -1.95 -4.44 -2.07
C VAL A 109 -2.81 -3.47 -2.87
N ASP A 110 -3.84 -2.95 -2.25
CA ASP A 110 -4.76 -1.96 -2.79
C ASP A 110 -4.06 -0.69 -3.28
N SER A 111 -3.05 -0.18 -2.57
CA SER A 111 -2.28 0.98 -3.06
C SER A 111 -1.45 0.64 -4.31
N VAL A 112 -0.82 -0.53 -4.35
CA VAL A 112 -0.05 -1.00 -5.51
C VAL A 112 -0.96 -1.19 -6.72
N LEU A 113 -2.08 -1.90 -6.55
CA LEU A 113 -3.03 -2.14 -7.64
C LEU A 113 -3.63 -0.82 -8.14
N ALA A 114 -3.96 0.11 -7.24
CA ALA A 114 -4.48 1.42 -7.63
C ALA A 114 -3.47 2.24 -8.46
N GLU A 115 -2.16 2.19 -8.16
CA GLU A 115 -1.13 2.85 -8.98
C GLU A 115 -0.97 2.19 -10.35
N LEU A 116 -1.07 0.86 -10.43
CA LEU A 116 -1.05 0.15 -11.72
C LEU A 116 -2.27 0.50 -12.58
N THR A 117 -3.47 0.47 -12.00
CA THR A 117 -4.72 0.83 -12.70
C THR A 117 -4.75 2.29 -13.14
N GLU A 118 -4.26 3.24 -12.32
CA GLU A 118 -4.15 4.66 -12.70
C GLU A 118 -3.23 4.87 -13.92
N ARG A 119 -2.26 3.98 -14.12
CA ARG A 119 -1.37 3.97 -15.29
C ARG A 119 -1.97 3.25 -16.50
N GLY A 120 -3.21 2.77 -16.39
CA GLY A 120 -3.88 2.00 -17.43
C GLY A 120 -3.22 0.65 -17.69
N ILE A 121 -2.59 0.05 -16.68
CA ILE A 121 -1.94 -1.26 -16.80
C ILE A 121 -2.98 -2.34 -16.46
N ASP A 122 -3.23 -3.22 -17.41
CA ASP A 122 -4.12 -4.37 -17.22
C ASP A 122 -3.44 -5.43 -16.35
N ILE A 123 -4.15 -5.85 -15.31
CA ILE A 123 -3.69 -6.85 -14.32
C ILE A 123 -4.33 -8.19 -14.65
N HIS A 124 -3.50 -9.23 -14.75
CA HIS A 124 -3.90 -10.58 -15.17
C HIS A 124 -3.89 -11.61 -14.04
N LEU A 125 -3.11 -11.38 -12.98
CA LEU A 125 -3.03 -12.23 -11.80
C LEU A 125 -2.52 -11.37 -10.64
N VAL A 126 -3.08 -11.55 -9.45
CA VAL A 126 -2.56 -10.99 -8.20
C VAL A 126 -2.46 -12.09 -7.17
N VAL A 127 -1.31 -12.17 -6.53
CA VAL A 127 -1.03 -13.11 -5.44
C VAL A 127 -0.27 -12.36 -4.36
N HIS A 128 -0.75 -12.37 -3.11
CA HIS A 128 -0.20 -11.49 -2.08
C HIS A 128 -0.14 -12.10 -0.66
N PRO A 129 0.58 -13.21 -0.46
CA PRO A 129 0.65 -13.85 0.85
C PRO A 129 1.45 -12.99 1.84
N VAL A 130 1.11 -13.16 3.13
CA VAL A 130 1.92 -12.64 4.23
C VAL A 130 2.64 -13.79 4.91
N LEU A 131 3.96 -13.70 4.92
CA LEU A 131 4.87 -14.74 5.39
C LEU A 131 5.47 -14.36 6.75
N SER A 132 5.82 -15.39 7.51
CA SER A 132 6.65 -15.26 8.72
C SER A 132 8.05 -15.78 8.41
N VAL A 133 9.06 -14.92 8.57
CA VAL A 133 10.45 -15.21 8.20
C VAL A 133 11.43 -14.79 9.28
N LEU A 134 12.59 -15.45 9.32
CA LEU A 134 13.75 -15.04 10.11
C LEU A 134 14.85 -14.56 9.17
N ARG A 135 15.45 -13.41 9.48
CA ARG A 135 16.58 -12.84 8.73
C ARG A 135 17.78 -12.60 9.64
N ASP A 136 18.98 -12.70 9.08
CA ASP A 136 20.21 -12.28 9.77
C ASP A 136 20.39 -10.75 9.73
N GLY A 137 21.45 -10.25 10.37
CA GLY A 137 21.76 -8.81 10.40
C GLY A 137 22.13 -8.22 9.03
N ALA A 138 22.43 -9.04 8.02
CA ALA A 138 22.66 -8.62 6.65
C ALA A 138 21.38 -8.65 5.80
N GLY A 139 20.24 -9.07 6.37
CA GLY A 139 18.96 -9.20 5.69
C GLY A 139 18.78 -10.50 4.92
N ARG A 140 19.69 -11.48 5.07
CA ARG A 140 19.57 -12.78 4.40
C ARG A 140 18.51 -13.63 5.08
N LEU A 141 17.69 -14.31 4.29
CA LEU A 141 16.70 -15.26 4.80
C LEU A 141 17.42 -16.43 5.47
N THR A 142 17.09 -16.69 6.73
CA THR A 142 17.65 -17.81 7.52
C THR A 142 16.61 -18.88 7.81
N ALA A 143 15.33 -18.52 7.85
CA ALA A 143 14.24 -19.49 7.94
C ALA A 143 12.92 -18.92 7.41
N PHE A 144 12.14 -19.78 6.76
CA PHE A 144 10.72 -19.57 6.50
C PHE A 144 9.91 -20.32 7.56
N LYS A 145 8.84 -19.70 8.07
CA LYS A 145 7.98 -20.21 9.15
C LYS A 145 6.51 -20.32 8.74
N GLY A 146 6.21 -20.34 7.44
CA GLY A 146 4.85 -20.38 6.93
C GLY A 146 4.16 -19.02 6.94
N THR A 147 2.82 -19.03 6.93
CA THR A 147 1.96 -17.83 6.86
C THR A 147 1.41 -17.36 8.20
N LYS A 148 1.55 -18.17 9.25
CA LYS A 148 1.06 -17.84 10.60
C LYS A 148 2.04 -16.95 11.34
N SER A 149 1.56 -16.03 12.16
CA SER A 149 2.43 -15.21 13.03
C SER A 149 3.18 -16.11 14.02
N VAL A 150 4.50 -15.94 14.10
CA VAL A 150 5.38 -16.71 14.98
C VAL A 150 6.23 -15.74 15.82
N PRO A 151 6.32 -15.91 17.15
CA PRO A 151 7.17 -15.07 17.99
C PRO A 151 8.62 -15.03 17.50
N GLY A 152 9.18 -13.83 17.40
CA GLY A 152 10.55 -13.60 16.92
C GLY A 152 10.70 -13.61 15.39
N ALA A 153 9.66 -13.98 14.64
CA ALA A 153 9.65 -13.87 13.18
C ALA A 153 9.17 -12.49 12.71
N LEU A 154 9.75 -12.01 11.62
CA LEU A 154 9.28 -10.83 10.89
C LEU A 154 8.09 -11.21 10.02
N ARG A 155 7.12 -10.29 9.90
CA ARG A 155 6.00 -10.39 8.98
C ARG A 155 6.35 -9.66 7.69
N GLU A 156 6.31 -10.38 6.57
CA GLU A 156 6.60 -9.81 5.24
C GLU A 156 5.45 -10.08 4.29
N SER A 157 4.99 -9.04 3.60
CA SER A 157 4.02 -9.17 2.50
C SER A 157 4.79 -9.37 1.21
N ILE A 158 4.43 -10.43 0.49
CA ILE A 158 4.73 -10.54 -0.94
C ILE A 158 3.57 -9.94 -1.69
N ILE A 159 3.84 -9.22 -2.77
CA ILE A 159 2.84 -8.83 -3.77
C ILE A 159 3.41 -9.23 -5.11
N TYR A 160 2.71 -10.13 -5.78
CA TYR A 160 3.14 -10.75 -7.01
C TYR A 160 2.04 -10.53 -8.04
N VAL A 161 2.33 -9.76 -9.08
CA VAL A 161 1.34 -9.27 -10.04
C VAL A 161 1.81 -9.58 -11.44
N HIS A 162 0.97 -10.26 -12.22
CA HIS A 162 1.15 -10.34 -13.66
C HIS A 162 0.33 -9.24 -14.31
N VAL A 163 0.95 -8.57 -15.28
CA VAL A 163 0.33 -7.50 -16.06
C VAL A 163 0.59 -7.71 -17.54
N GLU A 164 -0.11 -6.94 -18.38
CA GLU A 164 0.21 -6.83 -19.81
C GLU A 164 1.72 -6.68 -20.08
N ARG A 165 2.20 -7.17 -21.22
CA ARG A 165 3.63 -7.10 -21.55
C ARG A 165 4.12 -5.66 -21.65
N ILE A 166 5.16 -5.34 -20.88
CA ILE A 166 5.87 -4.06 -20.92
C ILE A 166 7.33 -4.32 -21.26
N ASP A 167 7.67 -4.37 -22.55
CA ASP A 167 9.06 -4.61 -22.99
C ASP A 167 9.99 -3.43 -22.68
N GLU A 168 9.48 -2.20 -22.75
CA GLU A 168 10.26 -0.99 -22.54
C GLU A 168 10.82 -0.89 -21.11
N GLN A 169 12.14 -1.02 -20.98
CA GLN A 169 12.83 -0.95 -19.69
C GLN A 169 12.58 0.37 -18.96
N ALA A 170 12.50 1.49 -19.69
CA ALA A 170 12.24 2.81 -19.10
C ALA A 170 10.82 2.89 -18.49
N ARG A 171 9.81 2.33 -19.17
CA ARG A 171 8.43 2.25 -18.63
C ARG A 171 8.39 1.38 -17.37
N ARG A 172 9.06 0.23 -17.37
CA ARG A 172 9.18 -0.64 -16.16
C ARG A 172 9.88 0.07 -15.01
N ALA A 173 11.01 0.74 -15.26
CA ALA A 173 11.73 1.51 -14.24
C ALA A 173 10.86 2.63 -13.64
N ALA A 174 10.14 3.38 -14.47
CA ALA A 174 9.24 4.44 -14.01
C ALA A 174 8.07 3.91 -13.16
N ILE A 175 7.60 2.68 -13.44
CA ILE A 175 6.59 1.99 -12.63
C ILE A 175 7.19 1.59 -11.28
N VAL A 176 8.37 0.97 -11.26
CA VAL A 176 9.08 0.60 -10.03
C VAL A 176 9.26 1.82 -9.12
N GLU A 177 9.80 2.93 -9.62
CA GLU A 177 9.97 4.16 -8.85
C GLU A 177 8.64 4.71 -8.29
N ALA A 178 7.54 4.53 -9.02
CA ALA A 178 6.24 4.97 -8.56
C ALA A 178 5.71 4.08 -7.43
N ILE A 179 5.87 2.78 -7.55
CA ILE A 179 5.55 1.81 -6.50
C ILE A 179 6.41 2.07 -5.26
N GLU A 180 7.70 2.37 -5.40
CA GLU A 180 8.56 2.75 -4.27
C GLU A 180 8.00 3.96 -3.51
N ARG A 181 7.56 5.00 -4.24
CA ARG A 181 6.91 6.17 -3.64
C ARG A 181 5.60 5.82 -2.94
N VAL A 182 4.78 4.96 -3.54
CA VAL A 182 3.53 4.46 -2.93
C VAL A 182 3.83 3.73 -1.62
N LEU A 183 4.77 2.78 -1.63
CA LEU A 183 5.14 2.01 -0.44
C LEU A 183 5.76 2.89 0.65
N ALA A 184 6.52 3.93 0.28
CA ALA A 184 7.04 4.91 1.21
C ALA A 184 5.93 5.74 1.87
N ASP A 185 4.94 6.21 1.10
CA ASP A 185 3.78 6.95 1.62
C ASP A 185 2.94 6.07 2.57
N VAL A 186 2.64 4.83 2.18
CA VAL A 186 1.94 3.86 3.05
C VAL A 186 2.69 3.69 4.37
N ARG A 187 4.02 3.54 4.32
CA ARG A 187 4.85 3.35 5.50
C ARG A 187 4.78 4.51 6.48
N VAL A 188 4.88 5.74 6.00
CA VAL A 188 4.82 6.92 6.90
C VAL A 188 3.43 7.11 7.47
N CYS A 189 2.37 6.85 6.70
CA CYS A 189 0.99 6.89 7.20
C CYS A 189 0.76 5.88 8.33
N VAL A 190 1.18 4.63 8.12
CA VAL A 190 0.99 3.55 9.08
C VAL A 190 1.83 3.79 10.34
N ALA A 191 3.08 4.23 10.18
CA ALA A 191 3.97 4.52 11.31
C ALA A 191 3.44 5.65 12.19
N ASP A 192 2.88 6.70 11.58
CA ASP A 192 2.42 7.90 12.29
C ASP A 192 0.94 7.86 12.68
N TRP A 193 0.18 6.86 12.24
CA TRP A 193 -1.27 6.77 12.47
C TRP A 193 -1.68 7.15 13.90
N ARG A 194 -1.04 6.54 14.90
CA ARG A 194 -1.34 6.81 16.32
C ARG A 194 -0.99 8.23 16.74
N ALA A 195 0.09 8.79 16.21
CA ALA A 195 0.48 10.17 16.50
C ALA A 195 -0.49 11.17 15.87
N MET A 196 -1.01 10.88 14.67
CA MET A 196 -2.03 11.71 14.00
C MET A 196 -3.34 11.69 14.79
N VAL A 197 -3.80 10.50 15.20
CA VAL A 197 -4.98 10.32 16.06
C VAL A 197 -4.81 11.07 17.39
N ALA A 198 -3.65 10.94 18.04
CA ALA A 198 -3.37 11.66 19.29
C ALA A 198 -3.40 13.18 19.09
N ARG A 199 -2.79 13.69 18.01
CA ARG A 199 -2.78 15.14 17.71
C ARG A 199 -4.19 15.71 17.56
N VAL A 200 -5.09 15.00 16.87
CA VAL A 200 -6.49 15.43 16.72
C VAL A 200 -7.24 15.35 18.05
N ALA A 201 -6.98 14.32 18.87
CA ALA A 201 -7.55 14.21 20.21
C ALA A 201 -7.08 15.37 21.13
N ASP A 202 -5.82 15.78 21.04
CA ASP A 202 -5.28 16.93 21.78
C ASP A 202 -5.99 18.24 21.36
N VAL A 203 -6.25 18.44 20.06
CA VAL A 203 -7.03 19.59 19.56
C VAL A 203 -8.45 19.57 20.14
N VAL A 204 -9.13 18.41 20.16
CA VAL A 204 -10.46 18.28 20.77
C VAL A 204 -10.43 18.63 22.26
N ALA A 205 -9.41 18.18 23.00
CA ALA A 205 -9.26 18.49 24.42
C ALA A 205 -9.02 19.99 24.65
N GLU A 206 -8.19 20.62 23.83
CA GLU A 206 -7.91 22.06 23.89
C GLU A 206 -9.18 22.89 23.65
N LEU A 207 -9.96 22.55 22.62
CA LEU A 207 -11.22 23.24 22.30
C LEU A 207 -12.25 23.14 23.44
N LYS A 208 -12.27 22.03 24.18
CA LYS A 208 -13.15 21.85 25.36
C LYS A 208 -12.67 22.64 26.57
N ALA A 209 -11.36 22.69 26.80
CA ALA A 209 -10.78 23.33 27.97
C ALA A 209 -10.66 24.86 27.83
N ASN A 210 -10.35 25.34 26.63
CA ASN A 210 -10.14 26.75 26.31
C ASN A 210 -10.84 27.12 24.99
N PRO A 211 -12.19 27.17 24.98
CA PRO A 211 -12.93 27.45 23.76
C PRO A 211 -12.61 28.85 23.21
N PRO A 212 -12.40 28.98 21.88
CA PRO A 212 -12.21 30.29 21.26
C PRO A 212 -13.48 31.15 21.36
N PRO A 213 -13.39 32.48 21.13
CA PRO A 213 -14.55 33.39 21.18
C PRO A 213 -15.47 33.23 19.95
N LEU A 214 -16.02 32.04 19.76
CA LEU A 214 -16.95 31.65 18.70
C LEU A 214 -18.32 31.23 19.30
N PRO A 215 -19.39 31.19 18.49
CA PRO A 215 -20.68 30.69 18.96
C PRO A 215 -20.56 29.26 19.55
N PRO A 216 -21.18 28.95 20.71
CA PRO A 216 -21.05 27.62 21.33
C PRO A 216 -21.49 26.45 20.43
N GLY A 217 -22.47 26.68 19.54
CA GLY A 217 -22.92 25.69 18.56
C GLY A 217 -21.85 25.30 17.55
N GLU A 218 -21.11 26.28 17.02
CA GLU A 218 -20.00 26.04 16.06
C GLU A 218 -18.88 25.22 16.70
N ILE A 219 -18.54 25.52 17.95
CA ILE A 219 -17.51 24.78 18.70
C ILE A 219 -17.97 23.34 18.95
N ALA A 220 -19.23 23.16 19.37
CA ALA A 220 -19.79 21.84 19.63
C ALA A 220 -19.87 20.97 18.37
N GLU A 221 -20.26 21.55 17.23
CA GLU A 221 -20.31 20.86 15.94
C GLU A 221 -18.91 20.44 15.46
N ALA A 222 -17.93 21.34 15.52
CA ALA A 222 -16.55 21.03 15.15
C ALA A 222 -15.95 19.92 16.03
N ILE A 223 -16.19 19.97 17.36
CA ILE A 223 -15.77 18.90 18.27
C ILE A 223 -16.42 17.57 17.89
N ALA A 224 -17.74 17.55 17.67
CA ALA A 224 -18.47 16.35 17.30
C ALA A 224 -17.96 15.75 15.98
N PHE A 225 -17.63 16.60 15.01
CA PHE A 225 -17.04 16.16 13.74
C PHE A 225 -15.65 15.56 13.94
N LEU A 226 -14.75 16.22 14.69
CA LEU A 226 -13.41 15.70 14.95
C LEU A 226 -13.46 14.37 15.73
N GLU A 227 -14.35 14.23 16.71
CA GLU A 227 -14.58 12.97 17.43
C GLU A 227 -15.12 11.88 16.49
N TRP A 228 -16.00 12.23 15.55
CA TRP A 228 -16.46 11.30 14.52
C TRP A 228 -15.32 10.82 13.62
N LEU A 229 -14.40 11.70 13.20
CA LEU A 229 -13.21 11.29 12.43
C LEU A 229 -12.33 10.30 13.23
N LEU A 230 -12.18 10.52 14.53
CA LEU A 230 -11.41 9.67 15.43
C LEU A 230 -12.05 8.29 15.66
N ASP A 231 -13.36 8.16 15.50
CA ASP A 231 -14.10 6.90 15.65
C ASP A 231 -14.03 6.00 14.39
N ASN A 232 -12.84 5.94 13.77
CA ASN A 232 -12.54 5.15 12.56
C ASN A 232 -13.38 5.50 11.32
N ASN A 233 -14.03 6.66 11.29
CA ASN A 233 -14.77 7.11 10.12
C ASN A 233 -13.88 7.82 9.07
N PHE A 234 -12.60 8.01 9.37
CA PHE A 234 -11.64 8.67 8.48
C PHE A 234 -10.27 8.00 8.50
N THR A 235 -9.61 7.98 7.33
CA THR A 235 -8.22 7.52 7.21
C THR A 235 -7.29 8.72 7.13
N PHE A 236 -6.65 9.05 8.25
CA PHE A 236 -5.61 10.06 8.31
C PHE A 236 -4.39 9.65 7.48
N LEU A 237 -4.10 10.43 6.44
CA LEU A 237 -2.90 10.27 5.60
C LEU A 237 -1.77 11.20 6.03
N GLY A 238 -2.10 12.32 6.67
CA GLY A 238 -1.14 13.26 7.19
C GLY A 238 -1.81 14.38 8.00
N ILE A 239 -1.05 15.00 8.89
CA ILE A 239 -1.43 16.22 9.60
C ILE A 239 -0.21 17.15 9.64
N ARG A 240 -0.44 18.45 9.58
CA ARG A 240 0.60 19.47 9.64
C ARG A 240 -0.02 20.77 10.12
N ASP A 241 0.66 21.42 11.05
CA ASP A 241 0.31 22.75 11.53
C ASP A 241 0.82 23.82 10.55
N TYR A 242 0.07 24.92 10.45
CA TYR A 242 0.43 26.07 9.64
C TYR A 242 0.38 27.32 10.50
N GLY A 243 1.35 28.21 10.31
CA GLY A 243 1.42 29.51 10.96
C GLY A 243 1.19 30.64 9.97
N PHE A 244 0.63 31.75 10.42
CA PHE A 244 0.64 32.98 9.61
C PHE A 244 2.04 33.59 9.59
N THR A 245 2.43 34.13 8.43
CA THR A 245 3.62 34.99 8.35
C THR A 245 3.47 36.24 9.22
N ALA A 246 4.56 36.92 9.53
CA ALA A 246 4.54 38.17 10.29
C ALA A 246 3.67 39.26 9.63
N SER A 247 3.58 39.27 8.28
CA SER A 247 2.70 40.16 7.52
C SER A 247 1.25 39.67 7.46
N GLN A 248 0.97 38.48 8.00
CA GLN A 248 -0.29 37.74 7.88
C GLN A 248 -0.78 37.55 6.44
N ALA A 249 0.09 37.75 5.45
CA ALA A 249 -0.26 37.70 4.03
C ALA A 249 -0.24 36.27 3.45
N ALA A 250 0.37 35.32 4.18
CA ALA A 250 0.48 33.93 3.78
C ALA A 250 0.39 32.99 4.99
N LEU A 251 0.01 31.73 4.71
CA LEU A 251 0.13 30.61 5.63
C LEU A 251 1.38 29.81 5.26
N GLU A 252 2.24 29.57 6.23
CA GLU A 252 3.46 28.79 6.07
C GLU A 252 3.39 27.48 6.86
N PRO A 253 3.82 26.36 6.27
CA PRO A 253 3.86 25.08 6.97
C PRO A 253 4.91 25.09 8.09
N ILE A 254 4.52 24.60 9.27
CA ILE A 254 5.46 24.27 10.35
C ILE A 254 5.92 22.83 10.09
N PHE A 255 7.01 22.66 9.33
CA PHE A 255 7.40 21.34 8.82
C PHE A 255 7.68 20.31 9.93
N GLU A 256 8.12 20.77 11.09
CA GLU A 256 8.43 19.94 12.26
C GLU A 256 7.18 19.31 12.89
N SER A 257 5.99 19.87 12.62
CA SER A 257 4.70 19.30 13.05
C SER A 257 4.16 18.22 12.10
N GLY A 258 4.81 18.03 10.95
CA GLY A 258 4.33 17.14 9.89
C GLY A 258 4.36 15.67 10.29
N LEU A 259 3.23 14.99 10.10
CA LEU A 259 3.07 13.54 10.26
C LEU A 259 2.49 12.92 8.98
N GLY A 260 2.73 11.62 8.79
CA GLY A 260 2.30 10.88 7.59
C GLY A 260 2.92 11.43 6.31
N ILE A 261 2.15 11.47 5.22
CA ILE A 261 2.62 12.03 3.94
C ILE A 261 2.98 13.52 4.04
N LEU A 262 2.45 14.21 5.05
CA LEU A 262 2.76 15.61 5.35
C LEU A 262 4.08 15.77 6.15
N ARG A 263 4.91 14.74 6.26
CA ARG A 263 6.34 14.93 6.55
C ARG A 263 7.12 15.49 5.38
N SER A 264 6.73 15.12 4.15
CA SER A 264 7.45 15.55 2.96
C SER A 264 7.26 17.04 2.72
N ARG A 265 8.37 17.77 2.58
CA ARG A 265 8.35 19.21 2.25
C ARG A 265 7.81 19.48 0.85
N ASP A 266 7.88 18.47 -0.02
CA ASP A 266 7.36 18.53 -1.39
C ASP A 266 5.86 18.27 -1.44
N MET A 267 5.28 17.66 -0.39
CA MET A 267 3.85 17.43 -0.29
C MET A 267 3.13 18.73 0.10
N ALA A 268 2.48 19.30 -0.89
CA ALA A 268 1.85 20.60 -0.82
C ALA A 268 0.34 20.50 -1.12
N VAL A 269 -0.44 20.22 -0.07
CA VAL A 269 -1.92 20.11 -0.17
C VAL A 269 -2.56 21.48 -0.38
N LEU A 270 -2.01 22.52 0.24
CA LEU A 270 -2.43 23.90 0.10
C LEU A 270 -1.45 24.69 -0.80
N ARG A 271 -1.17 24.22 -2.02
CA ARG A 271 -0.46 25.05 -3.01
C ARG A 271 -1.21 25.13 -4.32
N ARG A 272 -1.09 26.29 -4.96
CA ARG A 272 -1.36 26.45 -6.39
C ARG A 272 0.01 26.45 -7.08
N TRP A 273 0.35 25.34 -7.75
CA TRP A 273 1.50 25.22 -8.67
C TRP A 273 2.85 25.75 -8.15
N ASN A 274 3.54 25.00 -7.29
CA ASN A 274 4.90 25.28 -6.77
C ASN A 274 5.11 26.61 -6.02
N GLU A 275 4.11 27.48 -5.91
CA GLU A 275 4.17 28.72 -5.13
C GLU A 275 3.44 28.60 -3.80
N PRO A 276 3.84 29.36 -2.75
CA PRO A 276 3.09 29.46 -1.51
C PRO A 276 1.62 29.84 -1.77
N LEU A 277 0.70 29.38 -0.92
CA LEU A 277 -0.68 29.81 -0.97
C LEU A 277 -0.77 31.31 -0.63
N VAL A 278 -0.78 32.16 -1.66
CA VAL A 278 -1.06 33.59 -1.46
C VAL A 278 -2.49 33.70 -0.99
N ILE A 279 -2.69 34.23 0.22
CA ILE A 279 -4.04 34.44 0.76
C ILE A 279 -4.69 35.56 -0.06
N THR A 280 -5.58 35.16 -0.97
CA THR A 280 -6.42 36.09 -1.71
C THR A 280 -7.36 36.82 -0.75
N ALA A 281 -7.90 37.97 -1.16
CA ALA A 281 -8.90 38.69 -0.36
C ALA A 281 -10.12 37.79 -0.01
N GLN A 282 -10.47 36.84 -0.88
CA GLN A 282 -11.56 35.88 -0.67
C GLN A 282 -11.19 34.82 0.37
N MET A 283 -9.97 34.27 0.35
CA MET A 283 -9.51 33.33 1.39
C MET A 283 -9.32 34.03 2.73
N ARG A 284 -8.87 35.29 2.74
CA ARG A 284 -8.83 36.09 3.97
C ARG A 284 -10.22 36.25 4.56
N ALA A 285 -11.19 36.67 3.74
CA ALA A 285 -12.57 36.80 4.18
C ALA A 285 -13.15 35.47 4.68
N LEU A 286 -12.74 34.33 4.12
CA LEU A 286 -13.12 33.00 4.61
C LEU A 286 -12.46 32.65 5.95
N LEU A 287 -11.17 32.92 6.12
CA LEU A 287 -10.43 32.68 7.37
C LEU A 287 -10.87 33.62 8.51
N GLU A 288 -11.44 34.78 8.18
CA GLU A 288 -12.01 35.74 9.13
C GLU A 288 -13.47 35.43 9.49
N GLN A 289 -14.11 34.45 8.82
CA GLN A 289 -15.44 33.98 9.24
C GLN A 289 -15.35 33.28 10.60
N PRO A 290 -16.41 33.36 11.42
CA PRO A 290 -16.46 32.73 12.74
C PRO A 290 -16.67 31.21 12.64
N THR A 291 -15.93 30.54 11.77
CA THR A 291 -16.02 29.10 11.50
C THR A 291 -14.75 28.43 12.00
N LEU A 292 -14.92 27.41 12.86
CA LEU A 292 -13.78 26.73 13.48
C LEU A 292 -13.12 25.69 12.58
N LEU A 293 -13.89 25.10 11.67
CA LEU A 293 -13.44 24.00 10.81
C LEU A 293 -13.82 24.26 9.35
N ILE A 294 -12.86 24.10 8.44
CA ILE A 294 -13.08 24.19 7.00
C ILE A 294 -12.65 22.86 6.38
N VAL A 295 -13.53 22.23 5.60
CA VAL A 295 -13.24 21.00 4.85
C VAL A 295 -13.11 21.33 3.37
N THR A 296 -12.00 20.94 2.74
CA THR A 296 -11.73 21.26 1.33
C THR A 296 -11.10 20.08 0.61
N LYS A 297 -11.58 19.77 -0.60
CA LYS A 297 -10.94 18.77 -1.46
C LYS A 297 -9.55 19.23 -1.91
N ALA A 298 -8.54 18.41 -1.65
CA ALA A 298 -7.21 18.58 -2.21
C ALA A 298 -7.23 18.39 -3.74
N THR A 299 -6.33 19.07 -4.45
CA THR A 299 -6.10 18.88 -5.89
C THR A 299 -5.20 17.68 -6.19
N VAL A 300 -4.65 17.04 -5.15
CA VAL A 300 -3.76 15.88 -5.26
C VAL A 300 -4.54 14.62 -4.89
N ARG A 301 -4.34 13.56 -5.69
CA ARG A 301 -4.92 12.24 -5.41
C ARG A 301 -4.05 11.47 -4.42
N SER A 302 -4.69 10.71 -3.53
CA SER A 302 -3.99 9.83 -2.59
C SER A 302 -3.25 8.71 -3.33
N ARG A 303 -2.03 8.43 -2.85
CA ARG A 303 -1.26 7.23 -3.21
C ARG A 303 -1.53 6.05 -2.28
N VAL A 304 -2.20 6.28 -1.15
CA VAL A 304 -2.50 5.29 -0.12
C VAL A 304 -3.96 4.88 -0.21
N HIS A 305 -4.20 3.58 -0.16
CA HIS A 305 -5.47 2.87 -0.24
C HIS A 305 -6.22 3.02 -1.57
N ARG A 306 -6.72 4.22 -1.89
CA ARG A 306 -7.54 4.47 -3.09
C ARG A 306 -7.02 5.70 -3.84
N ARG A 307 -7.05 5.65 -5.16
CA ARG A 307 -6.65 6.77 -6.03
C ARG A 307 -7.74 7.83 -6.17
N VAL A 308 -8.12 8.43 -5.05
CA VAL A 308 -9.15 9.49 -4.97
C VAL A 308 -8.53 10.81 -4.53
N TYR A 309 -9.18 11.93 -4.86
CA TYR A 309 -8.81 13.23 -4.29
C TYR A 309 -8.93 13.18 -2.77
N MET A 310 -7.90 13.68 -2.08
CA MET A 310 -7.93 13.75 -0.62
C MET A 310 -8.92 14.83 -0.18
N ASP A 311 -9.47 14.65 1.03
CA ASP A 311 -10.33 15.61 1.72
C ASP A 311 -9.55 16.43 2.75
#